data_AF-A0A2X4UUV8-F1
#
_entry.id   AF-A0A2X4UUV8-F1
#
_cell.length_a   1.000
_cell.length_b   1.000
_cell.length_c   1.000
_cell.angle_alpha   90.00
_cell.angle_beta   90.00
_cell.angle_gamma   90.00
#
_symmetry.space_group_name_H-M   'P 1'
#
loop_
_entity.id
_entity.type
_entity.pdbx_description
1 polymer ?
#
loop_
_entity_poly.entity_id
_entity_poly.type
_entity_poly.pdbx_seq_one_letter_code
_entity_poly.pdbx_strand_id
1 'polypeptide(L)'
;MQIREIDVTQFTKRMRDGDFDMMPTVYLAMPFPSSSLQTNWDSEYINSSWNTARVTDPAVDSLVRNILRHQGDEKALLPLGRALDRVLTWNRFMLPMWYSNHDRYAYWDKFSTPAIRPAYVIGFDNWWFDVNKAARLPAQQQ
;
A
#
# COMPACT_ATOMS: atom_id res chain seq x y z
N MET A 1 13.43 10.48 -24.32
CA MET A 1 12.87 10.51 -22.95
C MET A 1 13.16 11.87 -22.35
N GLN A 2 12.13 12.65 -22.01
CA GLN A 2 12.28 13.96 -21.36
C GLN A 2 11.73 13.85 -19.94
N ILE A 3 12.57 14.10 -18.93
CA ILE A 3 12.14 14.17 -17.53
C ILE A 3 11.69 15.61 -17.26
N ARG A 4 10.52 15.77 -16.63
CA ARG A 4 9.96 17.08 -16.27
C ARG A 4 9.72 17.13 -14.78
N GLU A 5 10.37 18.08 -14.12
CA GLU A 5 10.09 18.44 -12.73
C GLU A 5 9.11 19.62 -12.73
N ILE A 6 8.04 19.51 -11.96
CA ILE A 6 6.94 20.47 -11.91
C ILE A 6 6.50 20.68 -10.47
N ASP A 7 5.86 21.80 -10.20
CA ASP A 7 5.30 22.08 -8.87
C ASP A 7 4.15 21.13 -8.52
N VAL A 8 3.85 21.03 -7.22
CA VAL A 8 2.82 20.13 -6.68
C VAL A 8 1.42 20.39 -7.25
N THR A 9 1.08 21.65 -7.57
CA THR A 9 -0.24 22.01 -8.08
C THR A 9 -0.40 21.54 -9.53
N GLN A 10 0.62 21.76 -10.37
CA GLN A 10 0.65 21.20 -11.72
C GLN A 10 0.65 19.68 -11.71
N PHE A 11 1.46 19.05 -10.86
CA PHE A 11 1.49 17.58 -10.72
C PHE A 11 0.12 17.01 -10.38
N THR A 12 -0.54 17.57 -9.36
CA THR A 12 -1.86 17.11 -8.90
C THR A 12 -2.93 17.25 -9.97
N LYS A 13 -2.92 18.37 -10.71
CA LYS A 13 -3.86 18.58 -11.82
C LYS A 13 -3.64 17.56 -12.93
N ARG A 14 -2.40 17.41 -13.41
CA ARG A 14 -2.07 16.49 -14.51
C ARG A 14 -2.34 15.04 -14.14
N MET A 15 -2.06 14.64 -12.89
CA MET A 15 -2.44 13.32 -12.36
C MET A 15 -3.96 13.09 -12.45
N ARG A 16 -4.77 14.04 -11.97
CA ARG A 16 -6.24 13.91 -11.98
C ARG A 16 -6.78 13.85 -13.41
N ASP A 17 -6.25 14.69 -14.28
CA ASP A 17 -6.64 14.78 -15.69
C ASP A 17 -6.11 13.59 -16.52
N GLY A 18 -5.14 12.81 -16.01
CA GLY A 18 -4.47 11.76 -16.78
C GLY A 18 -3.49 12.29 -17.83
N ASP A 19 -3.02 13.53 -17.71
CA ASP A 19 -2.09 14.17 -18.64
C ASP A 19 -0.64 13.84 -18.28
N PHE A 20 -0.22 12.61 -18.54
CA PHE A 20 1.16 12.16 -18.38
C PHE A 20 1.43 10.93 -19.24
N ASP A 21 2.68 10.77 -19.68
CA ASP A 21 3.14 9.54 -20.33
C ASP A 21 3.48 8.47 -19.28
N MET A 22 4.27 8.84 -18.27
CA MET A 22 4.62 8.02 -17.12
C MET A 22 4.84 8.92 -15.91
N MET A 23 4.48 8.44 -14.72
CA MET A 23 4.79 9.12 -13.46
C MET A 23 5.05 8.10 -12.34
N PRO A 24 5.93 8.42 -11.37
CA PRO A 24 6.08 7.59 -10.19
C PRO A 24 4.84 7.73 -9.30
N THR A 25 4.32 6.61 -8.83
CA THR A 25 3.19 6.58 -7.89
C THR A 25 3.49 5.62 -6.76
N VAL A 26 2.93 5.91 -5.59
CA VAL A 26 2.96 4.97 -4.47
C VAL A 26 1.81 3.98 -4.66
N TYR A 27 2.15 2.71 -4.76
CA TYR A 27 1.17 1.62 -4.74
C TYR A 27 1.13 1.01 -3.34
N LEU A 28 0.06 1.29 -2.59
CA LEU A 28 -0.15 0.76 -1.24
C LEU A 28 -0.74 -0.64 -1.32
N ALA A 29 0.12 -1.66 -1.19
CA ALA A 29 -0.33 -3.04 -1.09
C ALA A 29 -1.03 -3.29 0.25
N MET A 30 -2.17 -3.97 0.21
CA MET A 30 -2.92 -4.39 1.40
C MET A 30 -2.67 -5.87 1.68
N PRO A 31 -2.70 -6.31 2.95
CA PRO A 31 -2.48 -7.73 3.30
C PRO A 31 -3.50 -8.69 2.66
N PHE A 32 -4.69 -8.19 2.34
CA PHE A 32 -5.74 -8.94 1.67
C PHE A 32 -6.39 -8.08 0.57
N PRO A 33 -6.85 -8.70 -0.54
CA PRO A 33 -7.61 -7.99 -1.57
C PRO A 33 -8.90 -7.40 -0.99
N SER A 34 -9.07 -6.10 -1.13
CA SER A 34 -10.23 -5.37 -0.60
C SER A 34 -11.03 -4.68 -1.72
N SER A 35 -12.18 -4.12 -1.36
CA SER A 35 -13.01 -3.33 -2.27
C SER A 35 -12.29 -2.11 -2.86
N SER A 36 -11.21 -1.61 -2.24
CA SER A 36 -10.45 -0.48 -2.77
C SER A 36 -9.81 -0.78 -4.13
N LEU A 37 -9.63 -2.06 -4.49
CA LEU A 37 -9.12 -2.46 -5.80
C LEU A 37 -10.01 -1.98 -6.94
N GLN A 38 -11.30 -1.77 -6.71
CA GLN A 38 -12.22 -1.26 -7.73
C GLN A 38 -11.77 0.11 -8.25
N THR A 39 -11.50 1.04 -7.34
CA THR A 39 -11.06 2.41 -7.68
C THR A 39 -9.68 2.47 -8.33
N ASN A 40 -8.88 1.41 -8.22
CA ASN A 40 -7.52 1.31 -8.78
C ASN A 40 -7.48 0.63 -10.16
N TRP A 41 -8.38 -0.33 -10.42
CA TRP A 41 -8.22 -1.26 -11.54
C TRP A 41 -9.47 -1.48 -12.41
N ASP A 42 -10.67 -1.22 -11.88
CA ASP A 42 -11.92 -1.46 -12.61
C ASP A 42 -12.15 -0.39 -13.68
N SER A 43 -12.55 -0.81 -14.87
CA SER A 43 -12.83 0.07 -16.01
C SER A 43 -13.95 1.07 -15.76
N GLU A 44 -14.92 0.76 -14.88
CA GLU A 44 -15.96 1.71 -14.45
C GLU A 44 -15.36 2.92 -13.72
N TYR A 45 -14.16 2.74 -13.15
CA TYR A 45 -13.41 3.76 -12.42
C TYR A 45 -12.26 4.32 -13.25
N ILE A 46 -12.31 4.23 -14.59
CA ILE A 46 -11.25 4.75 -15.46
C ILE A 46 -10.92 6.22 -15.18
N ASN A 47 -11.91 7.05 -14.82
CA ASN A 47 -11.73 8.47 -14.51
C ASN A 47 -11.21 8.73 -13.08
N SER A 48 -11.11 7.70 -12.23
CA SER A 48 -10.50 7.80 -10.91
C SER A 48 -9.04 8.22 -11.02
N SER A 49 -8.60 9.18 -10.21
CA SER A 49 -7.18 9.52 -10.12
C SER A 49 -6.31 8.38 -9.56
N TRP A 50 -6.92 7.37 -8.94
CA TRP A 50 -6.23 6.18 -8.44
C TRP A 50 -6.05 5.10 -9.52
N ASN A 51 -6.90 5.08 -10.56
CA ASN A 51 -6.68 4.24 -11.74
C ASN A 51 -5.66 4.93 -12.66
N THR A 52 -4.42 5.01 -12.18
CA THR A 52 -3.33 5.76 -12.81
C THR A 52 -2.93 5.19 -14.18
N ALA A 53 -3.11 3.89 -14.39
CA ALA A 53 -2.88 3.22 -15.67
C ALA A 53 -4.09 3.26 -16.62
N ARG A 54 -5.23 3.82 -16.19
CA ARG A 54 -6.48 3.89 -16.96
C ARG A 54 -6.89 2.53 -17.56
N VAL A 55 -6.87 1.49 -16.72
CA VAL A 55 -7.10 0.10 -17.15
C VAL A 55 -8.54 -0.11 -17.64
N THR A 56 -8.70 -0.82 -18.76
CA THR A 56 -9.99 -1.20 -19.37
C THR A 56 -10.04 -2.68 -19.77
N ASP A 57 -9.36 -3.55 -19.02
CA ASP A 57 -9.24 -4.98 -19.33
C ASP A 57 -10.41 -5.78 -18.71
N PRO A 58 -11.25 -6.47 -19.52
CA PRO A 58 -12.39 -7.22 -18.99
C PRO A 58 -12.02 -8.35 -18.02
N ALA A 59 -10.83 -8.95 -18.15
CA ALA A 59 -10.35 -9.96 -17.22
C ALA A 59 -10.00 -9.34 -15.87
N VAL A 60 -9.38 -8.15 -15.87
CA VAL A 60 -9.14 -7.38 -14.64
C VAL A 60 -10.47 -7.03 -13.96
N ASP A 61 -11.43 -6.49 -14.71
CA ASP A 61 -12.75 -6.13 -14.17
C ASP A 61 -13.47 -7.34 -13.56
N SER A 62 -13.40 -8.50 -14.24
CA SER A 62 -14.02 -9.74 -13.75
C SER A 62 -13.39 -10.19 -12.43
N LEU A 63 -12.05 -10.16 -12.33
CA LEU A 63 -11.34 -10.56 -11.11
C LEU A 63 -11.63 -9.60 -9.95
N VAL A 64 -11.59 -8.29 -10.20
CA VAL A 64 -11.91 -7.27 -9.20
C VAL A 64 -13.35 -7.43 -8.71
N ARG A 65 -14.33 -7.59 -9.61
CA ARG A 65 -15.73 -7.81 -9.22
C ARG A 65 -15.92 -9.10 -8.43
N ASN A 66 -15.18 -10.17 -8.73
CA ASN A 66 -15.21 -11.39 -7.93
C ASN A 66 -14.60 -11.19 -6.53
N ILE A 67 -13.51 -10.44 -6.40
CA ILE A 67 -12.93 -10.06 -5.10
C ILE A 67 -13.95 -9.30 -4.25
N LEU A 68 -14.68 -8.36 -4.84
CA LEU A 68 -15.73 -7.60 -4.15
C LEU A 68 -16.86 -8.50 -3.63
N ARG A 69 -17.27 -9.51 -4.41
CA ARG A 69 -18.34 -10.46 -4.01
C ARG A 69 -17.93 -11.40 -2.88
N HIS A 70 -16.65 -11.70 -2.73
CA HIS A 70 -16.12 -12.64 -1.73
C HIS A 70 -15.40 -11.93 -0.58
N GLN A 71 -15.69 -10.65 -0.32
CA GLN A 71 -15.15 -9.96 0.84
C GLN A 71 -15.53 -10.69 2.14
N GLY A 72 -14.54 -10.92 3.00
CA GLY A 72 -14.69 -11.70 4.23
C GLY A 72 -14.48 -13.22 4.08
N ASP A 73 -14.35 -13.74 2.87
CA ASP A 73 -13.99 -15.15 2.62
C ASP A 73 -12.52 -15.28 2.24
N GLU A 74 -11.66 -15.51 3.24
CA GLU A 74 -10.21 -15.65 3.04
C GLU A 74 -9.86 -16.77 2.04
N LYS A 75 -10.59 -17.89 2.06
CA LYS A 75 -10.31 -19.05 1.20
C LYS A 75 -10.58 -18.72 -0.27
N ALA A 76 -11.61 -17.92 -0.53
CA ALA A 76 -11.91 -17.42 -1.88
C ALA A 76 -10.96 -16.29 -2.30
N LEU A 77 -10.60 -15.38 -1.38
CA LEU A 77 -9.77 -14.22 -1.69
C LEU A 77 -8.33 -14.58 -2.04
N LEU A 78 -7.74 -15.59 -1.42
CA LEU A 78 -6.36 -16.00 -1.69
C LEU A 78 -6.10 -16.36 -3.18
N PRO A 79 -6.85 -17.28 -3.81
CA PRO A 79 -6.67 -17.57 -5.23
C PRO A 79 -7.06 -16.40 -6.14
N LEU A 80 -8.08 -15.62 -5.79
CA LEU A 80 -8.48 -14.43 -6.56
C LEU A 80 -7.39 -13.35 -6.58
N GLY A 81 -6.77 -13.06 -5.44
CA GLY A 81 -5.67 -12.12 -5.34
C GLY A 81 -4.47 -12.55 -6.17
N ARG A 82 -4.11 -13.84 -6.14
CA ARG A 82 -3.03 -14.40 -6.98
C ARG A 82 -3.35 -14.33 -8.47
N ALA A 83 -4.60 -14.56 -8.85
CA ALA A 83 -5.04 -14.44 -10.24
C ALA A 83 -4.96 -12.99 -10.73
N LEU A 84 -5.43 -12.03 -9.92
CA LEU A 84 -5.33 -10.60 -10.23
C LEU A 84 -3.87 -10.17 -10.40
N ASP A 85 -3.00 -10.53 -9.46
CA ASP A 85 -1.56 -10.21 -9.52
C ASP A 85 -0.91 -10.71 -10.82
N ARG A 86 -1.21 -11.95 -11.24
CA ARG A 86 -0.72 -12.50 -12.52
C ARG A 86 -1.21 -11.73 -13.74
N VAL A 87 -2.49 -11.34 -13.77
CA VAL A 87 -3.05 -10.59 -14.91
C VAL A 87 -2.46 -9.18 -14.97
N LEU A 88 -2.32 -8.50 -13.83
CA LEU A 88 -1.73 -7.16 -13.77
C LEU A 88 -0.26 -7.16 -14.20
N THR A 89 0.53 -8.13 -13.71
CA THR A 89 1.95 -8.25 -14.05
C THR A 89 2.17 -8.68 -15.51
N TRP A 90 1.31 -9.53 -16.06
CA TRP A 90 1.37 -9.92 -17.48
C TRP A 90 1.15 -8.72 -18.42
N ASN A 91 0.18 -7.85 -18.07
CA ASN A 91 -0.16 -6.67 -18.86
C ASN A 91 0.80 -5.48 -18.68
N ARG A 92 1.71 -5.51 -17.69
CA ARG A 92 2.75 -4.48 -17.48
C ARG A 92 2.19 -3.06 -17.29
N PHE A 93 1.05 -2.93 -16.62
CA PHE A 93 0.44 -1.63 -16.31
C PHE A 93 1.31 -0.74 -15.39
N MET A 94 2.24 -1.34 -14.67
CA MET A 94 3.21 -0.65 -13.84
C MET A 94 4.60 -1.28 -13.96
N LEU A 95 5.62 -0.49 -13.69
CA LEU A 95 6.99 -0.95 -13.49
C LEU A 95 7.27 -0.94 -11.97
N PRO A 96 7.25 -2.10 -11.29
CA PRO A 96 7.51 -2.14 -9.86
C PRO A 96 8.92 -1.63 -9.55
N MET A 97 9.02 -0.78 -8.53
CA MET A 97 10.28 -0.23 -8.06
C MET A 97 10.76 -1.01 -6.82
N TRP A 98 11.00 -0.32 -5.73
CA TRP A 98 11.52 -0.86 -4.49
C TRP A 98 10.45 -0.86 -3.40
N TYR A 99 10.70 -1.62 -2.33
CA TYR A 99 10.00 -1.51 -1.05
C TYR A 99 11.00 -1.76 0.08
N SER A 100 10.69 -1.32 1.30
CA SER A 100 11.45 -1.73 2.49
C SER A 100 10.70 -2.84 3.20
N ASN A 101 11.38 -3.94 3.50
CA ASN A 101 10.86 -5.05 4.29
C ASN A 101 11.16 -4.91 5.79
N HIS A 102 11.63 -3.75 6.23
CA HIS A 102 11.96 -3.48 7.63
C HIS A 102 11.45 -2.09 8.03
N ASP A 103 10.79 -2.03 9.18
CA ASP A 103 10.58 -0.79 9.89
C ASP A 103 11.84 -0.43 10.69
N ARG A 104 12.28 0.83 10.59
CA ARG A 104 13.46 1.34 11.30
C ARG A 104 13.02 2.45 12.25
N TYR A 105 13.26 2.26 13.54
CA TYR A 105 13.00 3.25 14.57
C TYR A 105 14.06 3.17 15.66
N ALA A 106 14.33 4.32 16.29
CA ALA A 106 15.22 4.43 17.43
C ALA A 106 14.41 4.96 18.61
N TYR A 107 14.62 4.37 19.79
CA TYR A 107 13.95 4.75 21.02
C TYR A 107 14.90 4.50 22.20
N TRP A 108 14.71 5.28 23.25
CA TRP A 108 15.40 5.04 24.52
C TRP A 108 14.97 3.70 25.10
N ASP A 109 15.89 2.90 25.67
CA ASP A 109 15.56 1.64 26.35
C ASP A 109 14.88 1.91 27.71
N LYS A 110 13.67 2.47 27.63
CA LYS A 110 12.73 2.70 28.73
C LYS A 110 11.32 2.24 28.39
N PHE A 111 11.16 1.67 27.19
CA PHE A 111 9.92 1.07 26.74
C PHE A 111 10.08 -0.45 26.65
N SER A 112 9.02 -1.14 27.05
CA SER A 112 8.87 -2.57 26.86
C SER A 112 7.74 -2.83 25.87
N THR A 113 7.84 -3.97 25.17
CA THR A 113 6.93 -4.36 24.09
C THR A 113 6.40 -5.76 24.35
N PRO A 114 5.24 -6.13 23.79
CA PRO A 114 4.74 -7.49 23.89
C PRO A 114 5.73 -8.49 23.28
N ALA A 115 5.78 -9.71 23.82
CA ALA A 115 6.60 -10.79 23.26
C ALA A 115 6.13 -11.19 21.84
N ILE A 116 4.82 -11.13 21.60
CA ILE A 116 4.20 -11.37 20.30
C ILE A 116 3.84 -10.01 19.69
N ARG A 117 4.48 -9.65 18.59
CA ARG A 117 4.19 -8.41 17.86
C ARG A 117 3.03 -8.60 16.87
N PRO A 118 2.27 -7.55 16.56
CA PRO A 118 1.30 -7.60 15.47
C PRO A 118 1.97 -7.97 14.14
N ALA A 119 1.29 -8.75 13.30
CA ALA A 119 1.88 -9.26 12.06
C ALA A 119 2.03 -8.20 10.95
N TYR A 120 1.17 -7.17 10.95
CA TYR A 120 1.04 -6.22 9.83
C TYR A 120 1.31 -4.76 10.20
N VAL A 121 1.68 -4.48 11.45
CA VAL A 121 1.94 -3.11 11.93
C VAL A 121 3.05 -3.11 12.98
N ILE A 122 3.70 -1.96 13.17
CA ILE A 122 4.77 -1.81 14.18
C ILE A 122 4.24 -2.05 15.61
N GLY A 123 2.99 -1.68 15.87
CA GLY A 123 2.34 -1.89 17.17
C GLY A 123 2.87 -0.99 18.28
N PHE A 124 3.27 0.25 17.96
CA PHE A 124 3.74 1.25 18.94
C PHE A 124 2.73 1.47 20.09
N ASP A 125 1.44 1.43 19.78
CA ASP A 125 0.38 1.59 20.79
C ASP A 125 0.34 0.45 21.83
N ASN A 126 1.02 -0.66 21.56
CA ASN A 126 1.12 -1.79 22.49
C ASN A 126 2.36 -1.69 23.40
N TRP A 127 3.15 -0.62 23.28
CA TRP A 127 4.35 -0.42 24.09
C TRP A 127 3.96 0.26 25.41
N TRP A 128 4.74 0.01 26.46
CA TRP A 128 4.55 0.68 27.74
C TRP A 128 5.87 1.16 28.33
N PHE A 129 5.77 2.19 29.16
CA PHE A 129 6.90 2.66 29.93
C PHE A 129 7.29 1.60 30.96
N ASP A 130 8.56 1.22 30.96
CA ASP A 130 9.13 0.25 31.87
C ASP A 130 10.06 0.96 32.86
N VAL A 131 9.56 1.12 34.09
CA VAL A 131 10.27 1.80 35.17
C VAL A 131 11.65 1.19 35.44
N ASN A 132 11.80 -0.12 35.28
CA ASN A 132 13.05 -0.83 35.59
C ASN A 132 14.09 -0.60 34.49
N LYS A 133 13.66 -0.50 33.24
CA LYS A 133 14.53 -0.13 32.12
C LYS A 133 14.91 1.35 32.18
N ALA A 134 13.93 2.21 32.41
CA ALA A 134 14.13 3.65 32.54
C ALA A 134 15.19 4.00 33.59
N ALA A 135 15.16 3.34 34.76
CA ALA A 135 16.12 3.56 35.84
C ALA A 135 17.60 3.32 35.45
N ARG A 136 17.86 2.60 34.35
CA ARG A 136 19.22 2.35 33.83
C ARG A 136 19.74 3.48 32.95
N LEU A 137 18.87 4.38 32.51
CA LEU A 137 19.24 5.51 31.66
C LEU A 137 19.79 6.68 32.49
N PRO A 138 20.65 7.53 31.90
CA PRO A 138 21.05 8.80 32.51
C PRO A 138 19.84 9.69 32.81
N ALA A 139 19.90 10.51 33.87
CA ALA A 139 18.76 11.33 34.33
C ALA A 139 18.14 12.26 33.25
N GLN A 140 18.92 12.68 32.24
CA GLN A 140 18.42 13.47 31.09
C GLN A 140 17.60 12.65 30.08
N GLN A 141 17.65 11.32 30.15
CA GLN A 141 17.05 10.37 29.21
C GLN A 141 16.01 9.44 29.87
N GLN A 142 15.91 9.48 31.20
CA GLN A 142 14.85 8.83 31.99
C GLN A 142 13.47 9.31 31.57
#